data_AF-A0A328ILA2-F1
#
_entry.id   AF-A0A328ILA2-F1
#
_cell.length_a   1.000
_cell.length_b   1.000
_cell.length_c   1.000
_cell.angle_alpha   90.00
_cell.angle_beta   90.00
_cell.angle_gamma   90.00
#
_symmetry.space_group_name_H-M   'P 1'
#
loop_
_entity.id
_entity.type
_entity.pdbx_description
1 polymer ?
#
loop_
_entity_poly.entity_id
_entity_poly.type
_entity_poly.pdbx_seq_one_letter_code
_entity_poly.pdbx_strand_id
1 'polypeptide(L)'
;MTKKKAFRITASIAVLIAVFFLGAFTTMTDDEMFEKFSPVFQILTYIDRNYYDIEKVDYDAILDETLTGTMRGLDDPFAWYFDPVQTKEIELDITSKYGGIGSTVQYNIEFDCLEVVAPMAGSPSEKVGLKSRDLILTIDGTPVSEVSYYGAVNMLRGDPGTDVVLEVYRESVSEPFFVEITRAFIEIRSVKSELLTVEDLEISYIQITGFNAPTYDEFQDALNLSRNSEAYI
;
A
#
# COMPACT_ATOMS: atom_id res chain seq x y z
N MET A 1 44.12 31.85 -36.10
CA MET A 1 43.84 32.46 -34.78
C MET A 1 45.11 32.38 -33.94
N THR A 2 45.64 33.48 -33.39
CA THR A 2 46.90 33.44 -32.64
C THR A 2 46.74 32.60 -31.36
N LYS A 3 47.75 31.79 -30.99
CA LYS A 3 47.71 30.91 -29.80
C LYS A 3 47.24 31.66 -28.52
N LYS A 4 47.56 32.95 -28.41
CA LYS A 4 47.13 33.84 -27.32
C LYS A 4 45.62 34.12 -27.31
N LYS A 5 44.95 34.23 -28.47
CA LYS A 5 43.50 34.48 -28.58
C LYS A 5 42.70 33.22 -28.24
N ALA A 6 43.18 32.05 -28.65
CA ALA A 6 42.60 30.76 -28.27
C ALA A 6 42.69 30.52 -26.76
N PHE A 7 43.86 30.76 -26.16
CA PHE A 7 44.07 30.61 -24.71
C PHE A 7 43.13 31.50 -23.87
N ARG A 8 42.92 32.75 -24.29
CA ARG A 8 42.00 33.67 -23.60
C ARG A 8 40.55 33.19 -23.64
N ILE A 9 40.09 32.64 -24.77
CA ILE A 9 38.72 32.13 -24.91
C ILE A 9 38.52 30.88 -24.02
N THR A 10 39.46 29.94 -24.03
CA THR A 10 39.38 28.76 -23.15
C THR A 10 39.42 29.13 -21.67
N ALA A 11 40.24 30.11 -21.28
CA ALA A 11 40.29 30.59 -19.90
C ALA A 11 38.97 31.26 -19.47
N SER A 12 38.35 32.05 -20.35
CA SER A 12 37.03 32.66 -20.08
C SER A 12 35.91 31.63 -19.97
N ILE A 13 35.92 30.59 -20.80
CA ILE A 13 34.94 29.48 -20.72
C ILE A 13 35.14 28.69 -19.43
N ALA A 14 36.38 28.40 -19.04
CA ALA A 14 36.67 27.70 -17.78
C ALA A 14 36.20 28.49 -16.55
N VAL A 15 36.36 29.83 -16.55
CA VAL A 15 35.83 30.70 -15.48
C VAL A 15 34.30 30.69 -15.47
N LEU A 16 33.64 30.76 -16.63
CA LEU A 16 32.18 30.67 -16.72
C LEU A 16 31.64 29.32 -16.21
N ILE A 17 32.29 28.21 -16.57
CA ILE A 17 31.94 26.88 -16.06
C ILE A 17 32.18 26.81 -14.54
N ALA A 18 33.29 27.33 -14.04
CA ALA A 18 33.58 27.35 -12.61
C ALA A 18 32.57 28.20 -11.83
N VAL A 19 32.16 29.36 -12.34
CA VAL A 19 31.13 30.22 -11.74
C VAL A 19 29.74 29.57 -11.82
N PHE A 20 29.43 28.87 -12.92
CA PHE A 20 28.18 28.12 -13.04
C PHE A 20 28.13 26.96 -12.05
N PHE A 21 29.23 26.23 -11.86
CA PHE A 21 29.34 25.17 -10.85
C PHE A 21 29.38 25.72 -9.41
N LEU A 22 29.99 26.88 -9.15
CA LEU A 22 29.96 27.53 -7.83
C LEU A 22 28.56 28.06 -7.48
N GLY A 23 27.79 28.52 -8.47
CA GLY A 23 26.44 29.06 -8.28
C GLY A 23 25.33 28.01 -8.28
N ALA A 24 25.58 26.79 -8.78
CA ALA A 24 24.55 25.76 -8.96
C ALA A 24 24.26 24.90 -7.72
N PHE A 25 25.04 25.00 -6.64
CA PHE A 25 24.81 24.22 -5.41
C PHE A 25 25.12 25.05 -4.16
N THR A 26 24.30 26.06 -3.88
CA THR A 26 24.18 26.59 -2.51
C THR A 26 23.09 25.81 -1.78
N THR A 27 23.43 24.59 -1.35
CA THR A 27 22.58 23.87 -0.39
C THR A 27 22.79 24.50 0.97
N MET A 28 21.68 24.73 1.68
CA MET A 28 21.73 25.18 3.08
C MET A 28 22.56 24.18 3.89
N THR A 29 23.41 24.68 4.77
CA THR A 29 24.20 23.81 5.66
C THR A 29 23.33 23.21 6.75
N ASP A 30 23.76 22.12 7.37
CA ASP A 30 23.03 21.48 8.48
C ASP A 30 22.81 22.46 9.65
N ASP A 31 23.78 23.34 9.92
CA ASP A 31 23.70 24.36 10.97
C ASP A 31 22.63 25.42 10.65
N GLU A 32 22.60 25.92 9.41
CA GLU A 32 21.58 26.88 8.95
C GLU A 32 20.18 26.24 8.95
N MET A 33 20.09 24.95 8.62
CA MET A 33 18.84 24.19 8.70
C MET A 33 18.35 24.08 10.14
N PHE A 34 19.24 23.68 11.04
CA PHE A 34 18.91 23.54 12.45
C PHE A 34 18.47 24.88 13.05
N GLU A 35 19.18 25.98 12.77
CA GLU A 35 18.81 27.31 13.26
C GLU A 35 17.39 27.69 12.79
N LYS A 36 17.12 27.51 11.50
CA LYS A 36 15.83 27.85 10.88
C LYS A 36 14.66 27.04 11.45
N PHE A 37 14.88 25.76 11.75
CA PHE A 37 13.84 24.85 12.29
C PHE A 37 13.84 24.74 13.83
N SER A 38 14.80 25.34 14.52
CA SER A 38 14.86 25.38 15.99
C SER A 38 13.57 25.88 16.68
N PRO A 39 12.76 26.80 16.09
CA PRO A 39 11.49 27.20 16.70
C PRO A 39 10.49 26.06 16.88
N VAL A 40 10.54 25.01 16.03
CA VAL A 40 9.67 23.83 16.18
C VAL A 40 9.93 23.15 17.52
N PHE A 41 11.21 22.91 17.86
CA PHE A 41 11.60 22.32 19.14
C PHE A 41 11.27 23.22 20.33
N GLN A 42 11.37 24.54 20.17
CA GLN A 42 11.00 25.50 21.22
C GLN A 42 9.50 25.42 21.53
N ILE A 43 8.65 25.30 20.50
CA ILE A 43 7.20 25.13 20.66
C ILE A 43 6.89 23.80 21.36
N LEU A 44 7.51 22.69 20.93
CA LEU A 44 7.33 21.39 21.58
C LEU A 44 7.73 21.42 23.06
N THR A 45 8.86 22.07 23.37
CA THR A 45 9.31 22.28 24.76
C THR A 45 8.33 23.15 25.56
N TYR A 46 7.72 24.15 24.92
CA TYR A 46 6.72 24.99 25.56
C TYR A 46 5.44 24.22 25.86
N ILE A 47 4.99 23.37 24.92
CA ILE A 47 3.85 22.46 25.12
C ILE A 47 4.13 21.51 26.29
N ASP A 48 5.27 20.82 26.27
CA ASP A 48 5.69 19.88 27.32
C ASP A 48 5.65 20.49 28.73
N ARG A 49 6.09 21.74 28.86
CA ARG A 49 6.22 22.42 30.17
C ARG A 49 4.98 23.17 30.63
N ASN A 50 4.12 23.62 29.71
CA ASN A 50 3.07 24.60 30.02
C ASN A 50 1.67 24.19 29.56
N TYR A 51 1.53 23.13 28.77
CA TYR A 51 0.21 22.64 28.37
C TYR A 51 -0.49 21.99 29.55
N TYR A 52 -1.74 22.40 29.80
CA TYR A 52 -2.46 22.04 31.03
C TYR A 52 -2.90 20.57 31.10
N ASP A 53 -2.93 19.87 29.96
CA ASP A 53 -3.38 18.48 29.82
C ASP A 53 -2.30 17.65 29.10
N ILE A 54 -1.08 17.71 29.63
CA ILE A 54 0.11 17.08 29.03
C ILE A 54 -0.05 15.58 28.79
N GLU A 55 -0.82 14.89 29.64
CA GLU A 55 -1.09 13.44 29.54
C GLU A 55 -1.90 13.06 28.29
N LYS A 56 -2.61 14.02 27.69
CA LYS A 56 -3.40 13.81 26.46
C LYS A 56 -2.69 14.28 25.20
N VAL A 57 -1.45 14.74 25.30
CA VAL A 57 -0.68 15.18 24.13
C VAL A 57 -0.23 13.95 23.35
N ASP A 58 -0.75 13.82 22.13
CA ASP A 58 -0.32 12.81 21.16
C ASP A 58 0.81 13.39 20.30
N TYR A 59 2.05 13.02 20.63
CA TYR A 59 3.22 13.47 19.91
C TYR A 59 3.37 12.85 18.53
N ASP A 60 2.79 11.66 18.30
CA ASP A 60 2.82 11.01 16.99
C ASP A 60 1.91 11.77 16.02
N ALA A 61 0.70 12.14 16.47
CA ALA A 61 -0.20 13.00 15.69
C ALA A 61 0.41 14.38 15.40
N ILE A 62 1.12 14.99 16.35
CA ILE A 62 1.82 16.27 16.14
C ILE A 62 2.94 16.12 15.10
N LEU A 63 3.69 15.02 15.14
CA LEU A 63 4.75 14.74 14.18
C LEU A 63 4.18 14.59 12.76
N ASP A 64 3.13 13.78 12.61
CA ASP A 64 2.48 13.54 11.31
C ASP A 64 1.93 14.83 10.70
N GLU A 65 1.27 15.68 11.49
CA GLU A 65 0.80 17.00 11.03
C GLU A 65 1.95 17.95 10.70
N THR A 66 3.05 17.90 11.45
CA THR A 66 4.26 18.71 11.18
C THR A 66 4.91 18.33 9.85
N LEU A 67 5.06 17.03 9.59
CA LEU A 67 5.62 16.52 8.34
C LEU A 67 4.70 16.79 7.16
N THR A 68 3.38 16.59 7.33
CA THR A 68 2.37 16.96 6.33
C THR A 68 2.42 18.45 5.99
N GLY A 69 2.49 19.32 7.01
CA GLY A 69 2.65 20.76 6.83
C GLY A 69 3.95 21.14 6.12
N THR A 70 5.04 20.43 6.41
CA THR A 70 6.34 20.62 5.74
C THR A 70 6.23 20.33 4.24
N MET A 71 5.57 19.23 3.86
CA MET A 71 5.34 18.89 2.45
C MET A 71 4.44 19.91 1.75
N ARG A 72 3.39 20.40 2.42
CA ARG A 72 2.54 21.49 1.87
C ARG A 72 3.33 22.78 1.62
N GLY A 73 4.38 23.04 2.40
CA GLY A 73 5.27 24.19 2.21
C GLY A 73 6.05 24.18 0.89
N LEU A 74 6.11 23.04 0.20
CA LEU A 74 6.71 22.93 -1.13
C LEU A 74 5.82 23.50 -2.24
N ASP A 75 4.53 23.73 -1.97
CA ASP A 75 3.51 24.15 -2.96
C ASP A 75 3.49 23.25 -4.21
N ASP A 76 3.82 21.96 -4.02
CA ASP A 76 3.87 20.95 -5.06
C ASP A 76 2.76 19.91 -4.80
N PRO A 77 1.73 19.82 -5.66
CA PRO A 77 0.64 18.86 -5.48
C PRO A 77 1.08 17.40 -5.63
N PHE A 78 2.29 17.14 -6.11
CA PHE A 78 2.86 15.80 -6.22
C PHE A 78 3.79 15.44 -5.06
N ALA A 79 4.09 16.39 -4.16
CA ALA A 79 4.92 16.16 -2.99
C ALA A 79 4.03 15.94 -1.76
N TRP A 80 4.03 14.70 -1.25
CA TRP A 80 3.16 14.30 -0.13
C TRP A 80 3.93 13.49 0.91
N TYR A 81 3.52 13.61 2.17
CA TYR A 81 3.99 12.75 3.26
C TYR A 81 2.91 11.72 3.56
N PHE A 82 3.27 10.45 3.47
CA PHE A 82 2.39 9.37 3.88
C PHE A 82 2.68 9.05 5.34
N ASP A 83 1.65 9.16 6.19
CA ASP A 83 1.74 8.70 7.57
C ASP A 83 1.98 7.17 7.62
N PRO A 84 2.29 6.58 8.79
CA PRO A 84 2.59 5.15 8.87
C PRO A 84 1.48 4.22 8.36
N VAL A 85 0.21 4.61 8.53
CA VAL A 85 -0.94 3.83 8.07
C VAL A 85 -1.06 3.91 6.54
N GLN A 86 -0.97 5.12 5.98
CA GLN A 86 -0.98 5.35 4.54
C GLN A 86 0.21 4.69 3.84
N THR A 87 1.39 4.76 4.45
CA THR A 87 2.61 4.11 3.96
C THR A 87 2.40 2.61 3.85
N LYS A 88 1.82 1.98 4.90
CA LYS A 88 1.52 0.55 4.86
C LYS A 88 0.60 0.22 3.70
N GLU A 89 -0.52 0.92 3.53
CA GLU A 89 -1.45 0.64 2.41
C GLU A 89 -0.81 0.83 1.03
N ILE A 90 0.03 1.86 0.84
CA ILE A 90 0.77 2.07 -0.42
C ILE A 90 1.79 0.95 -0.67
N GLU A 91 2.47 0.48 0.38
CA GLU A 91 3.35 -0.68 0.25
C GLU A 91 2.57 -1.94 -0.16
N LEU A 92 1.35 -2.15 0.36
CA LEU A 92 0.49 -3.27 -0.06
C LEU A 92 0.14 -3.15 -1.55
N ASP A 93 -0.19 -1.95 -2.02
CA ASP A 93 -0.49 -1.69 -3.43
C ASP A 93 0.74 -1.94 -4.31
N ILE A 94 1.90 -1.36 -3.98
CA ILE A 94 3.14 -1.53 -4.76
C ILE A 94 3.56 -3.00 -4.83
N THR A 95 3.50 -3.70 -3.70
CA THR A 95 3.92 -5.10 -3.62
C THR A 95 2.85 -6.07 -4.14
N SER A 96 1.60 -5.61 -4.32
CA SER A 96 0.41 -6.44 -4.55
C SER A 96 0.21 -7.51 -3.48
N LYS A 97 0.70 -7.27 -2.26
CA LYS A 97 0.71 -8.24 -1.17
C LYS A 97 0.10 -7.64 0.06
N TYR A 98 -0.83 -8.35 0.68
CA TYR A 98 -1.33 -7.98 1.99
C TYR A 98 -1.43 -9.14 2.95
N GLY A 99 -1.27 -8.86 4.23
CA GLY A 99 -1.48 -9.84 5.29
C GLY A 99 -2.97 -9.98 5.61
N GLY A 100 -3.49 -11.20 5.52
CA GLY A 100 -4.89 -11.46 5.86
C GLY A 100 -5.29 -12.91 5.59
N ILE A 101 -6.60 -13.15 5.59
CA ILE A 101 -7.17 -14.48 5.38
C ILE A 101 -7.37 -14.85 3.90
N GLY A 102 -7.36 -13.86 2.99
CA GLY A 102 -7.54 -14.06 1.55
C GLY A 102 -8.95 -14.48 1.14
N SER A 103 -9.95 -13.69 1.51
CA SER A 103 -11.34 -13.92 1.14
C SER A 103 -11.99 -12.61 0.68
N THR A 104 -12.82 -12.67 -0.35
CA THR A 104 -13.70 -11.57 -0.71
C THR A 104 -14.96 -11.65 0.14
N VAL A 105 -15.29 -10.56 0.82
CA VAL A 105 -16.44 -10.45 1.71
C VAL A 105 -17.34 -9.29 1.30
N GLN A 106 -18.61 -9.38 1.67
CA GLN A 106 -19.60 -8.30 1.53
C GLN A 106 -20.33 -8.12 2.86
N TYR A 107 -20.94 -6.95 3.08
CA TYR A 107 -21.82 -6.76 4.23
C TYR A 107 -23.20 -7.38 3.95
N ASN A 108 -23.69 -8.21 4.87
CA ASN A 108 -25.04 -8.74 4.82
C ASN A 108 -25.94 -7.94 5.78
N ILE A 109 -26.85 -7.16 5.21
CA ILE A 109 -27.75 -6.25 5.95
C ILE A 109 -28.83 -7.03 6.72
N GLU A 110 -29.23 -8.21 6.26
CA GLU A 110 -30.29 -9.01 6.91
C GLU A 110 -29.82 -9.58 8.26
N PHE A 111 -28.53 -9.96 8.33
CA PHE A 111 -27.94 -10.61 9.48
C PHE A 111 -26.90 -9.74 10.22
N ASP A 112 -26.74 -8.48 9.82
CA ASP A 112 -25.75 -7.53 10.33
C ASP A 112 -24.34 -8.13 10.52
N CYS A 113 -23.86 -8.83 9.50
CA CYS A 113 -22.59 -9.57 9.54
C CYS A 113 -21.83 -9.53 8.22
N LEU A 114 -20.64 -10.13 8.16
CA LEU A 114 -19.91 -10.29 6.90
C LEU A 114 -20.31 -11.59 6.24
N GLU A 115 -20.64 -11.54 4.95
CA GLU A 115 -20.86 -12.72 4.13
C GLU A 115 -19.65 -12.96 3.22
N VAL A 116 -19.14 -14.18 3.21
CA VAL A 116 -18.08 -14.60 2.29
C VAL A 116 -18.65 -14.68 0.88
N VAL A 117 -18.18 -13.82 -0.01
CA VAL A 117 -18.49 -13.91 -1.46
C VAL A 117 -17.76 -15.12 -2.03
N ALA A 118 -16.43 -15.16 -1.86
CA ALA A 118 -15.59 -16.28 -2.27
C ALA A 118 -14.22 -16.24 -1.57
N PRO A 119 -13.73 -17.37 -1.04
CA PRO A 119 -12.31 -17.53 -0.70
C PRO A 119 -11.44 -17.41 -1.96
N MET A 120 -10.27 -16.79 -1.84
CA MET A 120 -9.31 -16.74 -2.94
C MET A 120 -8.60 -18.09 -3.07
N ALA A 121 -8.32 -18.54 -4.30
CA ALA A 121 -7.64 -19.82 -4.54
C ALA A 121 -6.24 -19.84 -3.87
N GLY A 122 -5.92 -20.91 -3.16
CA GLY A 122 -4.68 -21.10 -2.42
C GLY A 122 -4.56 -20.31 -1.11
N SER A 123 -5.57 -19.49 -0.77
CA SER A 123 -5.58 -18.66 0.44
C SER A 123 -5.73 -19.47 1.73
N PRO A 124 -5.38 -18.90 2.89
CA PRO A 124 -5.72 -19.47 4.20
C PRO A 124 -7.21 -19.78 4.33
N SER A 125 -8.09 -18.89 3.87
CA SER A 125 -9.55 -19.07 3.93
C SER A 125 -10.02 -20.32 3.18
N GLU A 126 -9.49 -20.55 1.98
CA GLU A 126 -9.81 -21.76 1.21
C GLU A 126 -9.31 -23.03 1.92
N LYS A 127 -8.08 -22.99 2.47
CA LYS A 127 -7.45 -24.14 3.15
C LYS A 127 -8.20 -24.59 4.39
N VAL A 128 -8.75 -23.66 5.16
CA VAL A 128 -9.58 -23.98 6.34
C VAL A 128 -11.02 -24.37 5.98
N GLY A 129 -11.38 -24.30 4.69
CA GLY A 129 -12.68 -24.71 4.20
C GLY A 129 -13.79 -23.69 4.42
N LEU A 130 -13.47 -22.39 4.49
CA LEU A 130 -14.48 -21.33 4.29
C LEU A 130 -15.09 -21.48 2.89
N LYS A 131 -16.36 -21.12 2.76
CA LYS A 131 -17.14 -21.28 1.54
C LYS A 131 -17.90 -20.00 1.24
N SER A 132 -18.28 -19.86 -0.03
CA SER A 132 -19.24 -18.84 -0.44
C SER A 132 -20.52 -18.96 0.40
N ARG A 133 -21.08 -17.81 0.78
CA ARG A 133 -22.28 -17.63 1.62
C ARG A 133 -22.11 -18.01 3.09
N ASP A 134 -20.89 -18.27 3.54
CA ASP A 134 -20.60 -18.32 4.97
C ASP A 134 -20.83 -16.95 5.60
N LEU A 135 -21.57 -16.90 6.71
CA LEU A 135 -21.80 -15.69 7.49
C LEU A 135 -20.83 -15.65 8.67
N ILE A 136 -19.92 -14.68 8.67
CA ILE A 136 -18.96 -14.43 9.76
C ILE A 136 -19.66 -13.54 10.79
N LEU A 137 -20.07 -14.14 11.90
CA LEU A 137 -20.82 -13.50 12.97
C LEU A 137 -19.91 -12.69 13.89
N THR A 138 -18.76 -13.28 14.28
CA THR A 138 -17.78 -12.65 15.16
C THR A 138 -16.35 -12.84 14.62
N ILE A 139 -15.49 -11.87 14.93
CA ILE A 139 -14.05 -11.89 14.64
C ILE A 139 -13.31 -11.68 15.95
N ASP A 140 -12.51 -12.66 16.38
CA ASP A 140 -11.83 -12.70 17.68
C ASP A 140 -12.80 -12.42 18.86
N GLY A 141 -14.01 -12.98 18.77
CA GLY A 141 -15.08 -12.80 19.77
C GLY A 141 -15.79 -11.46 19.74
N THR A 142 -15.41 -10.54 18.86
CA THR A 142 -16.12 -9.27 18.66
C THR A 142 -17.21 -9.44 17.60
N PRO A 143 -18.49 -9.13 17.89
CA PRO A 143 -19.55 -9.18 16.89
C PRO A 143 -19.30 -8.23 15.73
N VAL A 144 -19.50 -8.72 14.50
CA VAL A 144 -19.39 -7.87 13.31
C VAL A 144 -20.40 -6.73 13.34
N SER A 145 -21.58 -6.95 13.93
CA SER A 145 -22.63 -5.94 14.08
C SER A 145 -22.24 -4.76 14.96
N GLU A 146 -21.22 -4.89 15.82
CA GLU A 146 -20.73 -3.83 16.70
C GLU A 146 -19.64 -2.97 16.04
N VAL A 147 -19.16 -3.36 14.86
CA VAL A 147 -18.12 -2.66 14.10
C VAL A 147 -18.63 -2.24 12.74
N SER A 148 -18.01 -1.20 12.15
CA SER A 148 -18.30 -0.88 10.75
C SER A 148 -17.80 -1.98 9.81
N TYR A 149 -18.37 -2.09 8.61
CA TYR A 149 -17.87 -2.99 7.56
C TYR A 149 -16.35 -2.87 7.38
N TYR A 150 -15.83 -1.64 7.30
CA TYR A 150 -14.39 -1.39 7.17
C TYR A 150 -13.61 -1.83 8.42
N GLY A 151 -14.18 -1.64 9.61
CA GLY A 151 -13.59 -2.15 10.85
C GLY A 151 -13.47 -3.67 10.84
N ALA A 152 -14.54 -4.37 10.47
CA ALA A 152 -14.54 -5.83 10.36
C ALA A 152 -13.51 -6.32 9.33
N VAL A 153 -13.44 -5.70 8.15
CA VAL A 153 -12.43 -6.02 7.12
C VAL A 153 -11.01 -5.82 7.64
N ASN A 154 -10.75 -4.74 8.38
CA ASN A 154 -9.44 -4.48 9.00
C ASN A 154 -9.07 -5.53 10.06
N MET A 155 -10.04 -6.09 10.77
CA MET A 155 -9.80 -7.19 11.72
C MET A 155 -9.46 -8.51 11.01
N LEU A 156 -10.00 -8.75 9.80
CA LEU A 156 -9.61 -9.90 8.96
C LEU A 156 -8.20 -9.76 8.37
N ARG A 157 -7.74 -8.51 8.17
CA ARG A 157 -6.34 -8.19 7.86
C ARG A 157 -5.48 -8.31 9.11
N GLY A 158 -4.17 -8.37 8.93
CA GLY A 158 -3.21 -8.44 10.03
C GLY A 158 -1.90 -9.06 9.58
N ASP A 159 -0.90 -9.07 10.46
CA ASP A 159 0.43 -9.51 10.09
C ASP A 159 0.45 -11.02 9.78
N PRO A 160 1.12 -11.45 8.69
CA PRO A 160 1.23 -12.87 8.36
C PRO A 160 1.82 -13.71 9.50
N GLY A 161 1.27 -14.89 9.72
CA GLY A 161 1.64 -15.78 10.81
C GLY A 161 0.88 -15.53 12.12
N THR A 162 0.05 -14.48 12.20
CA THR A 162 -0.89 -14.30 13.32
C THR A 162 -2.20 -15.02 13.04
N ASP A 163 -2.87 -15.48 14.09
CA ASP A 163 -4.15 -16.17 13.97
C ASP A 163 -5.34 -15.22 14.14
N VAL A 164 -6.46 -15.58 13.52
CA VAL A 164 -7.77 -14.95 13.74
C VAL A 164 -8.81 -16.05 13.90
N VAL A 165 -9.71 -15.87 14.87
CA VAL A 165 -10.79 -16.81 15.14
C VAL A 165 -12.09 -16.21 14.65
N LEU A 166 -12.73 -16.89 13.72
CA LEU A 166 -14.04 -16.50 13.17
C LEU A 166 -15.12 -17.40 13.74
N GLU A 167 -16.24 -16.83 14.17
CA GLU A 167 -17.48 -17.59 14.36
C GLU A 167 -18.30 -17.53 13.09
N VAL A 168 -18.58 -18.69 12.50
CA VAL A 168 -19.19 -18.81 11.17
C VAL A 168 -20.50 -19.56 11.26
N TYR A 169 -21.54 -19.00 10.66
CA TYR A 169 -22.78 -19.70 10.36
C TYR A 169 -22.81 -20.11 8.88
N ARG A 170 -23.19 -21.36 8.65
CA ARG A 170 -23.35 -21.94 7.30
C ARG A 170 -24.68 -22.68 7.26
N GLU A 171 -25.53 -22.36 6.30
CA GLU A 171 -26.90 -22.92 6.17
C GLU A 171 -26.94 -24.47 6.21
N SER A 172 -25.91 -25.14 5.69
CA SER A 172 -25.82 -26.60 5.70
C SER A 172 -25.42 -27.23 7.05
N VAL A 173 -25.12 -26.41 8.07
CA VAL A 173 -24.67 -26.82 9.40
C VAL A 173 -25.65 -26.26 10.42
N SER A 174 -26.06 -27.09 11.39
CA SER A 174 -27.15 -26.73 12.31
C SER A 174 -26.80 -25.60 13.28
N GLU A 175 -25.53 -25.47 13.66
CA GLU A 175 -25.05 -24.52 14.66
C GLU A 175 -23.84 -23.75 14.11
N PRO A 176 -23.63 -22.48 14.52
CA PRO A 176 -22.40 -21.76 14.26
C PRO A 176 -21.18 -22.52 14.77
N PHE A 177 -20.05 -22.37 14.10
CA PHE A 177 -18.80 -23.03 14.45
C PHE A 177 -17.61 -22.08 14.33
N PHE A 178 -16.57 -22.36 15.11
CA PHE A 178 -15.36 -21.56 15.08
C PHE A 178 -14.38 -22.05 14.02
N VAL A 179 -13.76 -21.12 13.32
CA VAL A 179 -12.71 -21.35 12.34
C VAL A 179 -11.51 -20.49 12.72
N GLU A 180 -10.42 -21.14 13.10
CA GLU A 180 -9.13 -20.48 13.32
C GLU A 180 -8.36 -20.42 12.00
N ILE A 181 -7.88 -19.24 11.64
CA ILE A 181 -7.19 -18.99 10.39
C ILE A 181 -5.87 -18.27 10.68
N THR A 182 -4.77 -18.90 10.30
CA THR A 182 -3.46 -18.24 10.29
C THR A 182 -3.37 -17.32 9.08
N ARG A 183 -3.22 -16.02 9.31
CA ARG A 183 -3.04 -15.02 8.26
C ARG A 183 -1.78 -15.32 7.45
N ALA A 184 -1.85 -15.08 6.15
CA ALA A 184 -0.72 -15.22 5.26
C ALA A 184 -0.59 -14.00 4.35
N PHE A 185 0.51 -13.92 3.61
CA PHE A 185 0.60 -13.01 2.48
C PHE A 185 -0.39 -13.46 1.40
N ILE A 186 -1.31 -12.57 1.06
CA ILE A 186 -2.27 -12.73 -0.01
C ILE A 186 -1.76 -11.93 -1.20
N GLU A 187 -1.52 -12.61 -2.30
CA GLU A 187 -1.04 -12.01 -3.54
C GLU A 187 -2.25 -11.68 -4.42
N ILE A 188 -2.37 -10.42 -4.80
CA ILE A 188 -3.35 -9.98 -5.80
C ILE A 188 -2.65 -10.06 -7.15
N ARG A 189 -3.11 -10.96 -8.02
CA ARG A 189 -2.56 -11.05 -9.38
C ARG A 189 -2.92 -9.81 -10.18
N SER A 190 -1.90 -9.19 -10.75
CA SER A 190 -2.00 -8.03 -11.64
C SER A 190 -2.20 -8.42 -13.11
N VAL A 191 -1.91 -9.68 -13.46
CA VAL A 191 -2.14 -10.24 -14.79
C VAL A 191 -3.10 -11.43 -14.74
N LYS A 192 -4.10 -11.40 -15.63
CA LYS A 192 -5.00 -12.52 -15.90
C LYS A 192 -4.79 -12.97 -17.35
N SER A 193 -4.79 -14.27 -17.58
CA SER A 193 -4.61 -14.83 -18.93
C SER A 193 -5.61 -15.94 -19.18
N GLU A 194 -6.25 -15.92 -20.34
CA GLU A 194 -7.21 -16.94 -20.78
C GLU A 194 -7.01 -17.25 -22.26
N LEU A 195 -7.27 -18.50 -22.66
CA LEU A 195 -7.35 -18.89 -24.07
C LEU A 195 -8.81 -18.83 -24.51
N LEU A 196 -9.07 -18.02 -25.53
CA LEU A 196 -10.39 -17.85 -26.14
C LEU A 196 -10.41 -18.58 -27.49
N THR A 197 -11.46 -19.35 -27.74
CA THR A 197 -11.68 -19.97 -29.06
C THR A 197 -12.71 -19.15 -29.83
N VAL A 198 -12.31 -18.58 -30.96
CA VAL A 198 -13.19 -17.79 -31.84
C VAL A 198 -13.05 -18.31 -33.27
N GLU A 199 -14.15 -18.80 -33.85
CA GLU A 199 -14.16 -19.31 -35.24
C GLU A 199 -13.02 -20.31 -35.53
N ASP A 200 -12.82 -21.27 -34.62
CA ASP A 200 -11.77 -22.30 -34.64
C ASP A 200 -10.32 -21.79 -34.50
N LEU A 201 -10.11 -20.49 -34.23
CA LEU A 201 -8.80 -19.94 -33.83
C LEU A 201 -8.65 -19.89 -32.31
N GLU A 202 -7.50 -20.32 -31.80
CA GLU A 202 -7.11 -20.11 -30.41
C GLU A 202 -6.41 -18.75 -30.24
N ILE A 203 -7.04 -17.86 -29.49
CA ILE A 203 -6.56 -16.51 -29.19
C ILE A 203 -6.20 -16.44 -27.71
N SER A 204 -4.98 -16.04 -27.40
CA SER A 204 -4.60 -15.72 -26.02
C SER A 204 -5.03 -14.30 -25.67
N TYR A 205 -5.85 -14.16 -24.63
CA TYR A 205 -6.21 -12.89 -24.03
C TYR A 205 -5.41 -12.68 -22.74
N ILE A 206 -4.63 -11.60 -22.67
CA ILE A 206 -3.86 -11.24 -21.47
C ILE A 206 -4.31 -9.87 -20.97
N GLN A 207 -4.97 -9.84 -19.81
CA GLN A 207 -5.41 -8.61 -19.17
C GLN A 207 -4.45 -8.21 -18.05
N ILE A 208 -3.87 -7.01 -18.17
CA ILE A 208 -3.14 -6.36 -17.10
C ILE A 208 -4.10 -5.42 -16.37
N THR A 209 -4.37 -5.68 -15.09
CA THR A 209 -5.27 -4.87 -14.26
C THR A 209 -4.56 -3.77 -13.48
N GLY A 210 -3.22 -3.82 -13.42
CA GLY A 210 -2.37 -2.84 -12.74
C GLY A 210 -0.89 -3.09 -13.05
N PHE A 211 -0.04 -2.10 -12.75
CA PHE A 211 1.41 -2.21 -12.89
C PHE A 211 2.06 -2.14 -11.52
N ASN A 212 2.38 -3.30 -10.98
CA ASN A 212 2.89 -3.48 -9.63
C ASN A 212 4.16 -4.33 -9.69
N ALA A 213 4.81 -4.58 -8.55
CA ALA A 213 6.06 -5.33 -8.51
C ALA A 213 6.02 -6.70 -9.24
N PRO A 214 4.98 -7.56 -9.07
CA PRO A 214 4.98 -8.88 -9.70
C PRO A 214 4.56 -8.87 -11.18
N THR A 215 4.08 -7.76 -11.73
CA THR A 215 3.43 -7.73 -13.06
C THR A 215 4.32 -8.24 -14.17
N TYR A 216 5.63 -7.94 -14.12
CA TYR A 216 6.56 -8.41 -15.15
C TYR A 216 6.61 -9.95 -15.20
N ASP A 217 6.77 -10.60 -14.05
CA ASP A 217 6.87 -12.05 -13.96
C ASP A 217 5.54 -12.72 -14.32
N GLU A 218 4.42 -12.20 -13.80
CA GLU A 218 3.09 -12.72 -14.12
C GLU A 218 2.76 -12.60 -15.62
N PHE A 219 3.21 -11.53 -16.27
CA PHE A 219 3.05 -11.35 -17.70
C PHE A 219 3.90 -12.32 -18.51
N GLN A 220 5.14 -12.59 -18.08
CA GLN A 220 5.98 -13.62 -18.72
C GLN A 220 5.38 -15.01 -18.58
N ASP A 221 4.82 -15.35 -17.42
CA ASP A 221 4.13 -16.61 -17.19
C ASP A 221 2.90 -16.75 -18.10
N ALA A 222 2.09 -15.70 -18.20
CA ALA A 222 0.96 -15.63 -19.12
C ALA A 222 1.39 -15.83 -20.59
N LEU A 223 2.42 -15.10 -21.04
CA LEU A 223 2.96 -15.25 -22.40
C LEU A 223 3.44 -16.67 -22.68
N ASN A 224 4.13 -17.30 -21.72
CA ASN A 224 4.64 -18.66 -21.87
C ASN A 224 3.51 -19.70 -21.99
N LEU A 225 2.44 -19.54 -21.20
CA LEU A 225 1.25 -20.38 -21.28
C LEU A 225 0.58 -20.29 -22.66
N SER A 226 0.66 -19.11 -23.26
CA SER A 226 0.03 -18.74 -24.53
C SER A 226 0.90 -18.96 -25.78
N ARG A 227 2.07 -19.60 -25.66
CA ARG A 227 2.99 -19.80 -26.81
C ARG A 227 2.43 -20.69 -27.93
N ASN A 228 1.33 -21.40 -27.68
CA ASN A 228 0.66 -22.24 -28.66
C ASN A 228 -0.56 -21.56 -29.31
N SER A 229 -0.93 -20.32 -28.91
CA SER A 229 -2.06 -19.63 -29.51
C SER A 229 -1.70 -19.10 -30.91
N GLU A 230 -2.69 -19.08 -31.79
CA GLU A 230 -2.53 -18.60 -33.16
C GLU A 230 -2.57 -17.05 -33.24
N ALA A 231 -3.10 -16.39 -32.20
CA ALA A 231 -3.12 -14.94 -32.06
C ALA A 231 -3.07 -14.48 -30.58
N TYR A 232 -2.80 -13.19 -30.36
CA TYR A 232 -2.69 -12.53 -29.05
C TYR A 232 -3.55 -11.26 -29.01
N ILE A 233 -4.24 -11.01 -27.89
CA ILE A 233 -5.01 -9.79 -27.60
C ILE A 233 -4.67 -9.28 -26.20
#